data_AF-A0A8J7G093-F1
#
_entry.id   AF-A0A8J7G093-F1
#
_cell.length_a   1.000
_cell.length_b   1.000
_cell.length_c   1.000
_cell.angle_alpha   90.00
_cell.angle_beta   90.00
_cell.angle_gamma   90.00
#
_symmetry.space_group_name_H-M   'P 1'
#
loop_
_entity.id
_entity.type
_entity.pdbx_description
1 polymer ?
#
loop_
_entity_poly.entity_id
_entity_poly.type
_entity_poly.pdbx_seq_one_letter_code
_entity_poly.pdbx_strand_id
1 'polypeptide(L)'
;MSKLHIKQACTCCFSINGARLAHQFAISQGWDAHRAEKLYEMISLHLSPIVDATVDGVEAKLLKDGATMDVIGVRSHCLPNAVIQSVHDQFPRAKLREEILASINNVPHAPDSRPQFLSRGFGILAARNPLDRKTFNPTNHAQS
;
A
#
# COMPACT_ATOMS: atom_id res chain seq x y z
N MET A 1 11.98 -10.89 -9.58
CA MET A 1 10.92 -10.44 -10.50
C MET A 1 11.27 -10.86 -11.93
N SER A 2 10.27 -11.07 -12.81
CA SER A 2 10.50 -11.38 -14.23
C SER A 2 11.07 -10.16 -14.98
N LYS A 3 11.76 -10.39 -16.11
CA LYS A 3 12.29 -9.32 -16.97
C LYS A 3 11.20 -8.36 -17.48
N LEU A 4 9.99 -8.88 -17.72
CA LEU A 4 8.84 -8.10 -18.16
C LEU A 4 8.42 -7.06 -17.11
N HIS A 5 8.27 -7.48 -15.85
CA HIS A 5 7.82 -6.59 -14.78
C HIS A 5 8.85 -5.49 -14.46
N ILE A 6 10.15 -5.79 -14.56
CA ILE A 6 11.21 -4.79 -14.44
C ILE A 6 11.09 -3.74 -15.54
N LYS A 7 10.92 -4.16 -16.81
CA LYS A 7 10.74 -3.23 -17.94
C LYS A 7 9.52 -2.31 -17.74
N GLN A 8 8.41 -2.85 -17.24
CA GLN A 8 7.20 -2.07 -16.98
C GLN A 8 7.43 -1.02 -15.88
N ALA A 9 8.09 -1.39 -14.77
CA ALA A 9 8.42 -0.47 -13.69
C ALA A 9 9.30 0.71 -14.15
N CYS A 10 10.21 0.48 -15.11
CA CYS A 10 11.08 1.52 -15.68
C CYS A 10 10.38 2.44 -16.69
N THR A 11 9.25 2.03 -17.28
CA THR A 11 8.62 2.74 -18.43
C THR A 11 7.33 3.47 -18.06
N CYS A 12 6.67 3.06 -16.97
CA CYS A 12 5.52 3.77 -16.41
C CYS A 12 5.49 3.56 -14.88
N CYS A 13 4.83 4.47 -14.17
CA CYS A 13 4.68 4.36 -12.72
C CYS A 13 4.04 3.01 -12.34
N PHE A 14 4.62 2.32 -11.35
CA PHE A 14 4.14 1.04 -10.83
C PHE A 14 2.63 1.03 -10.60
N SER A 15 2.08 2.05 -9.93
CA SER A 15 0.65 2.05 -9.60
C SER A 15 -0.25 2.19 -10.84
N ILE A 16 0.22 2.86 -11.91
CA ILE A 16 -0.54 2.98 -13.16
C ILE A 16 -0.53 1.65 -13.91
N ASN A 17 0.63 0.99 -13.97
CA ASN A 17 0.70 -0.36 -14.54
C ASN A 17 -0.16 -1.35 -13.75
N GLY A 18 -0.08 -1.32 -12.42
CA GLY A 18 -0.92 -2.15 -11.54
C GLY A 18 -2.41 -1.87 -11.72
N ALA A 19 -2.79 -0.59 -11.82
CA ALA A 19 -4.17 -0.19 -12.06
C ALA A 19 -4.69 -0.71 -13.41
N ARG A 20 -3.90 -0.62 -14.48
CA ARG A 20 -4.27 -1.16 -15.81
C ARG A 20 -4.52 -2.67 -15.75
N LEU A 21 -3.60 -3.41 -15.13
CA LEU A 21 -3.72 -4.86 -15.00
C LEU A 21 -4.93 -5.26 -14.14
N ALA A 22 -5.16 -4.56 -13.02
CA ALA A 22 -6.30 -4.80 -12.16
C ALA A 22 -7.63 -4.49 -12.86
N HIS A 23 -7.70 -3.40 -13.62
CA HIS A 23 -8.87 -3.06 -14.43
C HIS A 23 -9.17 -4.14 -15.47
N GLN A 24 -8.15 -4.53 -16.27
CA GLN A 24 -8.30 -5.60 -17.27
C GLN A 24 -8.75 -6.91 -16.64
N PHE A 25 -8.18 -7.25 -15.48
CA PHE A 25 -8.61 -8.41 -14.71
C PHE A 25 -10.07 -8.29 -14.28
N ALA A 26 -10.49 -7.18 -13.68
CA ALA A 26 -11.87 -6.96 -13.24
C ALA A 26 -12.89 -7.07 -14.39
N ILE A 27 -12.61 -6.45 -15.54
CA ILE A 27 -13.43 -6.60 -16.76
C ILE A 27 -13.50 -8.07 -17.19
N SER A 28 -12.38 -8.79 -17.18
CA SER A 28 -12.36 -10.22 -17.54
C SER A 28 -13.18 -11.10 -16.58
N GLN A 29 -13.37 -10.64 -15.34
CA GLN A 29 -14.20 -11.30 -14.33
C GLN A 29 -15.68 -10.86 -14.38
N GLY A 30 -16.07 -10.08 -15.40
CA GLY A 30 -17.45 -9.65 -15.59
C GLY A 30 -17.89 -8.50 -14.68
N TRP A 31 -16.96 -7.74 -14.09
CA TRP A 31 -17.32 -6.51 -13.38
C TRP A 31 -17.92 -5.49 -14.35
N ASP A 32 -18.85 -4.67 -13.86
CA ASP A 32 -19.32 -3.53 -14.61
C ASP A 32 -18.18 -2.53 -14.86
N ALA A 33 -18.24 -1.84 -16.00
CA ALA A 33 -17.16 -0.95 -16.45
C ALA A 33 -16.90 0.17 -15.44
N HIS A 34 -17.94 0.75 -14.87
CA HIS A 34 -17.81 1.85 -13.91
C HIS A 34 -17.08 1.42 -12.64
N ARG A 35 -17.40 0.26 -12.09
CA ARG A 35 -16.69 -0.31 -10.93
C ARG A 35 -15.24 -0.66 -11.26
N ALA A 36 -14.96 -1.17 -12.46
CA ALA A 36 -13.59 -1.42 -12.90
C ALA A 36 -12.79 -0.12 -13.05
N GLU A 37 -13.40 0.96 -13.54
CA GLU A 37 -12.82 2.30 -13.59
C GLU A 37 -12.52 2.84 -12.19
N LYS A 38 -13.44 2.70 -11.23
CA LYS A 38 -13.16 3.06 -9.82
C LYS A 38 -11.99 2.28 -9.25
N LEU A 39 -11.88 0.97 -9.54
CA LEU A 39 -10.71 0.15 -9.14
C LEU A 39 -9.41 0.71 -9.74
N TYR A 40 -9.43 1.07 -11.02
CA TYR A 40 -8.29 1.69 -11.69
C TYR A 40 -7.86 2.99 -10.99
N GLU A 41 -8.80 3.88 -10.69
CA GLU A 41 -8.54 5.17 -10.04
C GLU A 41 -7.92 4.97 -8.66
N MET A 42 -8.54 4.12 -7.82
CA MET A 42 -8.06 3.84 -6.46
C MET A 42 -6.63 3.31 -6.45
N ILE A 43 -6.33 2.32 -7.30
CA ILE A 43 -4.98 1.77 -7.41
C ILE A 43 -4.03 2.81 -8.02
N SER A 44 -4.48 3.65 -8.95
CA SER A 44 -3.63 4.71 -9.49
C SER A 44 -3.17 5.68 -8.41
N LEU A 45 -4.07 6.03 -7.48
CA LEU A 45 -3.89 7.03 -6.43
C LEU A 45 -3.22 6.52 -5.14
N HIS A 46 -3.14 5.21 -4.88
CA HIS A 46 -2.76 4.73 -3.54
C HIS A 46 -1.33 5.10 -3.06
N LEU A 47 -0.43 5.48 -3.98
CA LEU A 47 0.92 6.00 -3.67
C LEU A 47 1.00 7.53 -3.73
N SER A 48 -0.12 8.22 -3.96
CA SER A 48 -0.17 9.68 -3.93
C SER A 48 0.04 10.17 -2.49
N PRO A 49 0.77 11.29 -2.29
CA PRO A 49 0.98 11.84 -0.95
C PRO A 49 -0.31 12.18 -0.22
N ILE A 50 -1.32 12.63 -0.98
CA ILE A 50 -2.64 13.01 -0.50
C ILE A 50 -3.68 12.31 -1.37
N VAL A 51 -4.71 11.78 -0.71
CA VAL A 51 -5.96 11.29 -1.30
C VAL A 51 -7.06 11.85 -0.41
N ASP A 52 -8.04 12.53 -0.99
CA ASP A 52 -9.13 13.19 -0.29
C ASP A 52 -10.42 12.37 -0.44
N ALA A 53 -11.10 12.06 0.66
CA ALA A 53 -12.29 11.20 0.61
C ALA A 53 -13.49 11.85 -0.09
N THR A 54 -13.56 13.18 -0.10
CA THR A 54 -14.64 13.95 -0.74
C THR A 54 -14.42 14.12 -2.24
N VAL A 55 -13.15 14.19 -2.67
CA VAL A 55 -12.77 14.35 -4.09
C VAL A 55 -12.54 12.99 -4.77
N ASP A 56 -11.73 12.13 -4.15
CA ASP A 56 -11.28 10.85 -4.74
C ASP A 56 -12.16 9.65 -4.32
N GLY A 57 -13.00 9.85 -3.31
CA GLY A 57 -13.90 8.84 -2.76
C GLY A 57 -13.33 8.11 -1.55
N VAL A 58 -14.25 7.62 -0.70
CA VAL A 58 -13.91 6.95 0.56
C VAL A 58 -13.08 5.69 0.35
N GLU A 59 -13.40 4.89 -0.66
CA GLU A 59 -12.67 3.65 -0.95
C GLU A 59 -11.21 3.92 -1.37
N ALA A 60 -10.96 4.98 -2.16
CA ALA A 60 -9.60 5.40 -2.51
C ALA A 60 -8.79 5.80 -1.28
N LYS A 61 -9.43 6.57 -0.37
CA LYS A 61 -8.84 6.98 0.90
C LYS A 61 -8.48 5.78 1.76
N LEU A 62 -9.41 4.83 1.90
CA LEU A 62 -9.22 3.62 2.69
C LEU A 62 -8.14 2.73 2.12
N LEU A 63 -8.07 2.55 0.79
CA LEU A 63 -7.00 1.79 0.14
C LEU A 63 -5.63 2.42 0.42
N LYS A 64 -5.49 3.74 0.21
CA LYS A 64 -4.25 4.46 0.52
C LYS A 64 -3.88 4.34 1.99
N ASP A 65 -4.82 4.55 2.90
CA ASP A 65 -4.55 4.49 4.34
C ASP A 65 -4.19 3.08 4.80
N GLY A 66 -4.89 2.05 4.35
CA GLY A 66 -4.59 0.65 4.65
C GLY A 66 -3.21 0.26 4.15
N ALA A 67 -2.90 0.54 2.88
CA ALA A 67 -1.58 0.26 2.32
C ALA A 67 -0.46 1.01 3.05
N THR A 68 -0.67 2.30 3.37
CA THR A 68 0.32 3.10 4.13
C THR A 68 0.49 2.57 5.55
N MET A 69 -0.61 2.21 6.22
CA MET A 69 -0.58 1.61 7.55
C MET A 69 0.22 0.31 7.54
N ASP A 70 -0.02 -0.55 6.55
CA ASP A 70 0.62 -1.85 6.53
C ASP A 70 2.14 -1.75 6.31
N VAL A 71 2.59 -0.84 5.44
CA VAL A 71 4.02 -0.73 5.08
C VAL A 71 4.85 0.17 6.00
N ILE A 72 4.25 1.21 6.61
CA ILE A 72 4.96 2.16 7.49
C ILE A 72 4.24 2.48 8.81
N GLY A 73 3.12 1.83 9.10
CA GLY A 73 2.40 1.92 10.39
C GLY A 73 1.64 3.21 10.64
N VAL A 74 1.56 4.11 9.66
CA VAL A 74 0.78 5.35 9.75
C VAL A 74 -0.68 5.03 10.05
N ARG A 75 -1.30 5.78 10.97
CA ARG A 75 -2.70 5.59 11.43
C ARG A 75 -2.99 4.26 12.13
N SER A 76 -1.99 3.44 12.46
CA SER A 76 -2.19 2.22 13.25
C SER A 76 -2.89 2.49 14.60
N HIS A 77 -2.61 3.63 15.23
CA HIS A 77 -3.28 4.08 16.45
C HIS A 77 -4.79 4.36 16.30
N CYS A 78 -5.31 4.44 15.08
CA CYS A 78 -6.75 4.57 14.84
C CYS A 78 -7.49 3.24 14.98
N LEU A 79 -6.77 2.11 15.11
CA LEU A 79 -7.35 0.78 15.29
C LEU A 79 -6.97 0.21 16.66
N PRO A 80 -7.87 -0.54 17.32
CA PRO A 80 -7.52 -1.26 18.53
C PRO A 80 -6.44 -2.31 18.26
N ASN A 81 -5.48 -2.45 19.19
CA ASN A 81 -4.42 -3.46 19.13
C ASN A 81 -4.96 -4.88 18.90
N ALA A 82 -6.10 -5.22 19.50
CA ALA A 82 -6.74 -6.53 19.32
C ALA A 82 -7.18 -6.79 17.88
N VAL A 83 -7.66 -5.76 17.16
CA VAL A 83 -8.04 -5.87 15.75
C VAL A 83 -6.80 -6.13 14.90
N ILE A 84 -5.73 -5.34 15.10
CA ILE A 84 -4.46 -5.52 14.40
C ILE A 84 -3.88 -6.92 14.65
N GLN A 85 -3.86 -7.38 15.90
CA GLN A 85 -3.39 -8.72 16.26
C GLN A 85 -4.20 -9.80 15.56
N SER A 86 -5.54 -9.70 15.55
CA SER A 86 -6.39 -10.69 14.89
C SER A 86 -6.12 -10.81 13.38
N VAL A 87 -5.83 -9.69 12.70
CA VAL A 87 -5.47 -9.69 11.28
C VAL A 87 -4.10 -10.33 11.08
N HIS A 88 -3.11 -10.02 11.93
CA HIS A 88 -1.77 -10.62 11.83
C HIS A 88 -1.74 -12.11 12.18
N ASP A 89 -2.62 -12.57 13.09
CA ASP A 89 -2.76 -13.99 13.42
C ASP A 89 -3.32 -14.77 12.22
N GLN A 90 -4.26 -14.18 11.48
CA GLN A 90 -4.84 -14.78 10.27
C GLN A 90 -3.92 -14.62 9.04
N PHE A 91 -3.24 -13.48 8.92
CA PHE A 91 -2.38 -13.11 7.80
C PHE A 91 -1.02 -12.62 8.31
N PRO A 92 -0.07 -13.54 8.61
CA PRO A 92 1.22 -13.17 9.17
C PRO A 92 2.03 -12.26 8.24
N ARG A 93 2.64 -11.21 8.82
CA ARG A 93 3.44 -10.21 8.06
C ARG A 93 4.67 -10.79 7.36
N ALA A 94 5.18 -11.95 7.79
CA ALA A 94 6.33 -12.65 7.22
C ALA A 94 7.52 -11.71 6.90
N LYS A 95 7.90 -11.59 5.62
CA LYS A 95 9.01 -10.75 5.13
C LYS A 95 8.54 -9.47 4.43
N LEU A 96 7.32 -9.01 4.72
CA LEU A 96 6.69 -7.90 4.00
C LEU A 96 7.59 -6.67 3.92
N ARG A 97 8.19 -6.25 5.05
CA ARG A 97 9.10 -5.10 5.08
C ARG A 97 10.31 -5.32 4.16
N GLU A 98 10.98 -6.46 4.27
CA GLU A 98 12.17 -6.77 3.47
C GLU A 98 11.84 -6.79 1.98
N GLU A 99 10.70 -7.37 1.60
CA GLU A 99 10.25 -7.47 0.22
C GLU A 99 9.86 -6.11 -0.38
N ILE A 100 9.14 -5.28 0.38
CA ILE A 100 8.79 -3.92 -0.05
C ILE A 100 10.06 -3.06 -0.18
N LEU A 101 10.99 -3.12 0.78
CA LEU A 101 12.27 -2.41 0.69
C LEU A 101 13.08 -2.85 -0.53
N ALA A 102 13.13 -4.16 -0.81
CA ALA A 102 13.79 -4.67 -2.00
C ALA A 102 13.10 -4.16 -3.28
N SER A 103 11.76 -4.11 -3.31
CA SER A 103 11.01 -3.60 -4.45
C SER A 103 11.24 -2.10 -4.71
N ILE A 104 11.43 -1.30 -3.66
CA ILE A 104 11.61 0.14 -3.78
C ILE A 104 13.06 0.49 -4.09
N ASN A 105 14.03 -0.19 -3.47
CA ASN A 105 15.45 0.17 -3.57
C ASN A 105 16.19 -0.58 -4.68
N ASN A 106 15.80 -1.81 -5.01
CA ASN A 106 16.57 -2.68 -5.91
C ASN A 106 15.92 -2.82 -7.29
N VAL A 107 14.74 -2.24 -7.51
CA VAL A 107 14.08 -2.20 -8.82
C VAL A 107 14.15 -0.77 -9.34
N PRO A 108 14.68 -0.54 -10.56
CA PRO A 108 14.64 0.78 -11.16
C PRO A 108 13.19 1.20 -11.44
N HIS A 109 12.84 2.42 -11.06
CA HIS A 109 11.52 2.99 -11.31
C HIS A 109 11.58 4.01 -12.44
N ALA A 110 10.47 4.21 -13.13
CA ALA A 110 10.34 5.27 -14.11
C ALA A 110 10.73 6.63 -13.49
N PRO A 111 11.47 7.49 -14.23
CA PRO A 111 11.77 8.85 -13.78
C PRO A 111 10.50 9.61 -13.37
N ASP A 112 10.62 10.46 -12.35
CA ASP A 112 9.53 11.29 -11.81
C ASP A 112 8.26 10.52 -11.40
N SER A 113 8.38 9.21 -11.16
CA SER A 113 7.29 8.39 -10.65
C SER A 113 7.20 8.43 -9.12
N ARG A 114 6.01 8.09 -8.59
CA ARG A 114 5.75 8.04 -7.15
C ARG A 114 6.69 7.07 -6.40
N PRO A 115 6.94 5.82 -6.88
CA PRO A 115 7.95 4.95 -6.26
C PRO A 115 9.36 5.55 -6.26
N GLN A 116 9.76 6.23 -7.35
CA GLN A 116 11.06 6.91 -7.42
C GLN A 116 11.19 8.08 -6.43
N PHE A 117 10.09 8.80 -6.18
CA PHE A 117 10.05 9.82 -5.14
C PHE A 117 10.12 9.20 -3.73
N LEU A 118 9.35 8.15 -3.48
CA LEU A 118 9.30 7.45 -2.19
C LEU A 118 10.66 6.85 -1.78
N SER A 119 11.44 6.32 -2.74
CA SER A 119 12.74 5.70 -2.45
C SER A 119 13.74 6.63 -1.74
N ARG A 120 13.54 7.95 -1.79
CA ARG A 120 14.38 8.96 -1.13
C ARG A 120 14.27 8.98 0.40
N GLY A 121 13.26 8.34 1.00
CA GLY A 121 13.07 8.36 2.46
C GLY A 121 12.21 7.22 3.03
N PHE A 122 11.54 6.45 2.17
CA PHE A 122 10.67 5.35 2.56
C PHE A 122 11.35 4.34 3.49
N GLY A 123 12.64 4.04 3.25
CA GLY A 123 13.38 3.07 4.05
C GLY A 123 13.43 3.38 5.55
N ILE A 124 13.55 4.66 5.90
CA ILE A 124 13.57 5.11 7.30
C ILE A 124 12.21 4.89 7.96
N LEU A 125 11.13 5.18 7.23
CA LEU A 125 9.76 5.02 7.72
C LEU A 125 9.42 3.53 7.90
N ALA A 126 9.75 2.70 6.91
CA ALA A 126 9.49 1.26 6.95
C ALA A 126 10.27 0.56 8.07
N ALA A 127 11.52 0.96 8.32
CA ALA A 127 12.31 0.41 9.42
C ALA A 127 11.73 0.74 10.82
N ARG A 128 10.90 1.78 10.92
CA ARG A 128 10.26 2.22 12.16
C ARG A 128 8.80 1.77 12.28
N ASN A 129 8.33 0.90 11.37
CA ASN A 129 6.94 0.47 11.36
C ASN A 129 6.56 -0.21 12.70
N PRO A 130 5.66 0.38 13.51
CA PRO A 130 5.22 -0.22 14.77
C PRO A 130 4.56 -1.59 14.60
N LEU A 131 4.04 -1.91 13.40
CA LEU A 131 3.36 -3.17 13.14
C LEU A 131 4.29 -4.38 13.07
N ASP A 132 5.60 -4.17 12.89
CA ASP A 132 6.58 -5.27 12.85
C ASP A 132 7.01 -5.73 14.26
N ARG A 133 6.49 -5.11 15.31
CA ARG A 133 6.75 -5.51 16.70
C ARG A 133 5.92 -6.76 17.02
N LYS A 134 6.55 -7.76 17.65
CA LYS A 134 5.94 -9.06 17.96
C LYS A 134 4.80 -9.01 18.98
N THR A 135 4.59 -7.88 19.67
CA THR A 135 3.60 -7.75 20.73
C THR A 135 2.84 -6.43 20.62
N PHE A 136 1.53 -6.53 20.37
CA PHE A 136 0.60 -5.43 20.58
C PHE A 136 0.00 -5.58 21.99
N ASN A 137 0.72 -5.13 23.02
CA ASN A 137 0.24 -5.29 24.40
C ASN A 137 -1.15 -4.63 24.58
N PRO A 138 -2.15 -5.33 25.15
CA PRO A 138 -3.50 -4.80 25.34
C PRO A 138 -3.68 -3.74 26.43
N THR A 139 -2.64 -3.06 26.91
CA THR A 139 -2.76 -2.21 28.12
C THR A 139 -2.09 -0.86 27.95
N ASN A 140 -2.91 0.20 27.79
CA ASN A 140 -2.74 1.53 28.39
C ASN A 140 -3.91 2.48 28.02
N HIS A 141 -5.15 2.04 28.25
CA HIS A 141 -6.30 2.95 28.33
C HIS A 141 -7.08 2.67 29.61
N ALA A 142 -6.43 2.90 30.74
CA ALA A 142 -7.06 3.15 32.02
C ALA A 142 -6.08 3.98 32.85
N GLN A 143 -6.24 5.31 32.80
CA GLN A 143 -5.81 6.34 33.76
C GLN A 143 -5.38 7.62 33.02
N SER A 144 -6.35 8.48 32.78
CA SER A 144 -6.27 9.93 32.97
C SER A 144 -7.68 10.48 33.14
#